data_AF-A0A7K7VS51-F1
#
_entry.id   AF-A0A7K7VS51-F1
#
_cell.length_a   1.000
_cell.length_b   1.000
_cell.length_c   1.000
_cell.angle_alpha   90.00
_cell.angle_beta   90.00
_cell.angle_gamma   90.00
#
_symmetry.space_group_name_H-M   'P 1'
#
loop_
_entity.id
_entity.type
_entity.pdbx_description
1 polymer ?
#
loop_
_entity_poly.entity_id
_entity_poly.type
_entity_poly.pdbx_seq_one_letter_code
_entity_poly.pdbx_strand_id
1 'polypeptide(L)'
;PGERFLPLAEIRTDAVLSVDGAARLSSSEVDFAFVVWRSFPERLVGFAARSHSWDAARRRWGSTAARANRFSMVLTDAAVYHRYYHSLFTHSLPPALRELVDGRAACEDVLMNLLVAAATKLPPIKVTQRRELGEPGGQQVGAGGGGTRPPAAGGSPPPHDCLDPLARWFGYMPLVSSQLRLDPVLFKDQVSVLRKKYPRLEKP
;
A
#
# COMPACT_ATOMS: atom_id res chain seq x y z
N PRO A 1 -2.08 15.51 -15.90
CA PRO A 1 -0.85 14.91 -15.34
C PRO A 1 -0.89 14.93 -13.82
N GLY A 2 -0.90 13.77 -13.18
CA GLY A 2 -0.79 13.64 -11.74
C GLY A 2 0.52 14.26 -11.25
N GLU A 3 0.42 15.35 -10.50
CA GLU A 3 1.59 16.12 -10.02
C GLU A 3 2.29 15.45 -8.82
N ARG A 4 1.65 14.42 -8.24
CA ARG A 4 2.03 13.79 -6.97
C ARG A 4 3.47 13.28 -6.93
N PHE A 5 3.95 12.68 -8.02
CA PHE A 5 5.26 12.03 -8.09
C PHE A 5 6.30 12.85 -8.85
N LEU A 6 6.06 14.14 -9.05
CA LEU A 6 7.05 15.03 -9.67
C LEU A 6 8.26 15.22 -8.73
N PRO A 7 9.48 15.31 -9.28
CA PRO A 7 10.70 15.59 -8.52
C PRO A 7 10.78 17.09 -8.21
N LEU A 8 9.96 17.53 -7.25
CA LEU A 8 9.89 18.92 -6.81
C LEU A 8 11.19 19.33 -6.10
N ALA A 9 11.69 20.53 -6.39
CA ALA A 9 12.94 21.06 -5.83
C ALA A 9 12.84 21.33 -4.31
N GLU A 10 11.62 21.50 -3.82
CA GLU A 10 11.26 21.69 -2.41
C GLU A 10 11.45 20.41 -1.58
N ILE A 11 11.41 19.23 -2.21
CA ILE A 11 11.62 17.94 -1.53
C ILE A 11 13.12 17.70 -1.31
N ARG A 12 13.62 18.21 -0.20
CA ARG A 12 15.03 18.10 0.20
C ARG A 12 15.36 16.84 0.99
N THR A 13 14.36 16.15 1.54
CA THR A 13 14.51 14.96 2.36
C THR A 13 14.57 13.69 1.51
N ASP A 14 15.37 12.71 1.93
CA ASP A 14 15.41 11.42 1.23
C ASP A 14 14.13 10.62 1.41
N ALA A 15 13.51 10.69 2.61
CA ALA A 15 12.18 10.14 2.85
C ALA A 15 11.09 11.09 2.37
N VAL A 16 10.10 10.53 1.69
CA VAL A 16 8.83 11.18 1.34
C VAL A 16 7.71 10.41 2.02
N LEU A 17 6.94 11.09 2.86
CA LEU A 17 5.67 10.60 3.37
C LEU A 17 4.55 11.11 2.46
N SER A 18 3.86 10.19 1.80
CA SER A 18 2.68 10.51 1.00
C SER A 18 1.42 10.07 1.75
N VAL A 19 0.46 10.99 1.86
CA VAL A 19 -0.76 10.83 2.64
C VAL A 19 -1.92 11.43 1.85
N ASP A 20 -3.01 10.67 1.68
CA ASP A 20 -4.28 11.15 1.14
C ASP A 20 -5.10 11.86 2.22
N GLY A 21 -5.96 12.81 1.83
CA GLY A 21 -6.80 13.58 2.76
C GLY A 21 -7.78 12.73 3.58
N ALA A 22 -8.09 11.51 3.13
CA ALA A 22 -8.92 10.55 3.88
C ALA A 22 -8.13 9.74 4.93
N ALA A 23 -6.80 9.69 4.85
CA ALA A 23 -5.99 8.89 5.75
C ALA A 23 -5.83 9.58 7.11
N ARG A 24 -6.21 8.87 8.19
CA ARG A 24 -6.06 9.35 9.58
C ARG A 24 -4.92 8.60 10.25
N LEU A 25 -3.73 9.20 10.25
CA LEU A 25 -2.53 8.68 10.92
C LEU A 25 -2.23 9.49 12.18
N SER A 26 -1.97 8.80 13.28
CA SER A 26 -1.41 9.39 14.50
C SER A 26 0.08 9.71 14.33
N SER A 27 0.60 10.64 15.12
CA SER A 27 2.04 10.94 15.14
C SER A 27 2.89 9.70 15.44
N SER A 28 2.45 8.85 16.36
CA SER A 28 3.12 7.59 16.68
C SER A 28 3.19 6.61 15.50
N GLU A 29 2.17 6.60 14.63
CA GLU A 29 2.18 5.74 13.43
C GLU A 29 3.12 6.29 12.37
N VAL A 30 3.15 7.61 12.20
CA VAL A 30 4.10 8.27 11.30
C VAL A 30 5.54 8.04 11.77
N ASP A 31 5.82 8.24 13.06
CA ASP A 31 7.15 7.99 13.64
C ASP A 31 7.59 6.55 13.46
N PHE A 32 6.68 5.59 13.71
CA PHE A 32 6.97 4.18 13.52
C PHE A 32 7.25 3.83 12.06
N ALA A 33 6.41 4.29 11.13
CA ALA A 33 6.62 4.07 9.70
C ALA A 33 7.95 4.65 9.22
N PHE A 34 8.34 5.83 9.72
CA PHE A 34 9.62 6.44 9.41
C PHE A 34 10.81 5.65 9.98
N VAL A 35 10.73 5.17 11.23
CA VAL A 35 11.76 4.30 11.84
C VAL A 35 11.92 3.00 11.05
N VAL A 36 10.82 2.40 10.62
CA VAL A 36 10.83 1.22 9.75
C VAL A 36 11.50 1.55 8.42
N TRP A 37 11.11 2.65 7.76
CA TRP A 37 11.70 3.07 6.50
C TRP A 37 13.20 3.35 6.62
N ARG A 38 13.67 3.95 7.71
CA ARG A 38 15.10 4.17 7.94
C ARG A 38 15.93 2.89 7.99
N SER A 39 15.31 1.77 8.34
CA SER A 39 15.96 0.44 8.35
C SER A 39 15.93 -0.23 6.97
N PHE A 40 15.07 0.23 6.07
CA PHE A 40 14.84 -0.33 4.73
C PHE A 40 14.57 0.80 3.70
N PRO A 41 15.50 1.74 3.50
CA PRO A 41 15.26 2.96 2.73
C PRO A 41 14.91 2.71 1.25
N GLU A 42 15.30 1.56 0.72
CA GLU A 42 15.03 1.09 -0.64
C GLU A 42 13.63 0.47 -0.81
N ARG A 43 12.81 0.37 0.25
CA ARG A 43 11.51 -0.29 0.21
C ARG A 43 10.39 0.71 0.51
N LEU A 44 9.25 0.50 -0.17
CA LEU A 44 8.00 1.18 0.18
C LEU A 44 7.49 0.64 1.51
N VAL A 45 7.22 1.53 2.47
CA VAL A 45 6.65 1.20 3.78
C VAL A 45 5.27 1.84 3.89
N GLY A 46 4.20 1.06 4.05
CA GLY A 46 2.84 1.61 4.05
C GLY A 46 1.81 0.82 4.86
N PHE A 47 0.64 1.44 5.07
CA PHE A 47 -0.41 0.92 5.93
C PHE A 47 -1.44 0.04 5.18
N ALA A 48 -1.83 0.47 3.98
CA ALA A 48 -2.77 -0.25 3.13
C ALA A 48 -2.01 -1.10 2.11
N ALA A 49 -2.36 -2.39 2.01
CA ALA A 49 -1.66 -3.34 1.15
C ALA A 49 -2.61 -4.02 0.15
N ARG A 50 -2.09 -4.32 -1.04
CA ARG A 50 -2.76 -5.10 -2.09
C ARG A 50 -1.85 -6.21 -2.60
N SER A 51 -2.44 -7.19 -3.27
CA SER A 51 -1.73 -8.33 -3.85
C SER A 51 -1.99 -8.39 -5.35
N HIS A 52 -0.97 -8.72 -6.14
CA HIS A 52 -1.21 -9.10 -7.53
C HIS A 52 -1.73 -10.54 -7.61
N SER A 53 -2.56 -10.81 -8.59
CA SER A 53 -3.09 -12.14 -8.89
C SER A 53 -3.15 -12.35 -10.39
N TRP A 54 -2.84 -13.57 -10.83
CA TRP A 54 -3.06 -13.99 -12.21
C TRP A 54 -4.48 -14.53 -12.36
N ASP A 55 -5.28 -13.92 -13.23
CA ASP A 55 -6.57 -14.46 -13.63
C ASP A 55 -6.35 -15.41 -14.82
N ALA A 56 -6.40 -16.72 -14.54
CA ALA A 56 -6.18 -17.75 -15.56
C ALA A 56 -7.27 -17.76 -16.65
N ALA A 57 -8.52 -17.40 -16.30
CA ALA A 57 -9.63 -17.38 -17.25
C ALA A 57 -9.48 -16.22 -18.24
N ARG A 58 -9.05 -15.06 -17.75
CA ARG A 58 -8.85 -13.86 -18.57
C ARG A 58 -7.43 -13.69 -19.11
N ARG A 59 -6.49 -14.57 -18.71
CA ARG A 59 -5.05 -14.52 -19.03
C ARG A 59 -4.46 -13.12 -18.82
N ARG A 60 -4.76 -12.52 -17.67
CA ARG A 60 -4.34 -11.15 -17.34
C ARG A 60 -3.93 -11.05 -15.88
N TRP A 61 -3.08 -10.08 -15.61
CA TRP A 61 -2.81 -9.66 -14.24
C TRP A 61 -3.94 -8.78 -13.70
N GLY A 62 -4.24 -8.96 -12.42
CA GLY A 62 -5.18 -8.10 -11.68
C GLY A 62 -4.68 -7.85 -10.27
N SER A 63 -5.25 -6.84 -9.61
CA SER A 63 -4.97 -6.58 -8.18
C SER A 63 -6.15 -7.03 -7.33
N THR A 64 -5.85 -7.70 -6.21
CA THR A 64 -6.84 -8.12 -5.22
C THR A 64 -6.55 -7.48 -3.87
N ALA A 65 -7.63 -7.00 -3.24
CA ALA A 65 -7.64 -6.55 -1.86
C ALA A 65 -7.99 -7.68 -0.88
N ALA A 66 -8.05 -8.94 -1.35
CA ALA A 66 -8.37 -10.09 -0.51
C ALA A 66 -7.53 -10.07 0.77
N ARG A 67 -8.17 -10.36 1.92
CA ARG A 67 -7.55 -10.42 3.26
C ARG A 67 -6.60 -11.62 3.39
N ALA A 68 -5.63 -11.73 2.51
CA ALA A 68 -4.54 -12.67 2.62
C ALA A 68 -3.39 -12.03 3.41
N ASN A 69 -2.68 -12.84 4.18
CA ASN A 69 -1.43 -12.41 4.83
C ASN A 69 -0.32 -12.11 3.81
N ARG A 70 -0.55 -12.39 2.52
CA ARG A 70 0.38 -12.17 1.41
C ARG A 70 -0.02 -10.95 0.58
N PHE A 71 0.89 -10.00 0.47
CA PHE A 71 0.73 -8.78 -0.30
C PHE A 71 1.96 -8.58 -1.19
N SER A 72 1.84 -7.73 -2.20
CA SER A 72 2.95 -7.40 -3.10
C SER A 72 3.04 -5.91 -3.41
N MET A 73 2.07 -5.13 -2.92
CA MET A 73 1.98 -3.69 -3.12
C MET A 73 1.54 -3.04 -1.80
N VAL A 74 2.01 -1.82 -1.56
CA VAL A 74 1.43 -0.90 -0.57
C VAL A 74 0.92 0.34 -1.29
N LEU A 75 -0.28 0.80 -0.94
CA LEU A 75 -0.83 2.01 -1.51
C LEU A 75 -0.06 3.22 -0.99
N THR A 76 0.21 4.19 -1.86
CA THR A 76 1.01 5.34 -1.45
C THR A 76 0.17 6.39 -0.71
N ASP A 77 -1.16 6.20 -0.64
CA ASP A 77 -2.14 7.00 0.14
C ASP A 77 -1.81 7.12 1.64
N ALA A 78 -0.96 6.24 2.15
CA ALA A 78 -0.34 6.32 3.46
C ALA A 78 0.96 5.49 3.42
N ALA A 79 2.03 6.07 2.89
CA ALA A 79 3.32 5.38 2.78
C ALA A 79 4.53 6.31 2.85
N VAL A 80 5.64 5.75 3.34
CA VAL A 80 6.97 6.34 3.33
C VAL A 80 7.85 5.61 2.30
N TYR A 81 8.55 6.36 1.47
CA TYR A 81 9.47 5.83 0.47
C TYR A 81 10.56 6.85 0.10
N HIS A 82 11.55 6.42 -0.68
CA HIS A 82 12.67 7.26 -1.07
C HIS A 82 12.31 8.22 -2.21
N ARG A 83 12.69 9.51 -2.13
CA ARG A 83 12.43 10.53 -3.16
C ARG A 83 12.98 10.17 -4.55
N TYR A 84 14.03 9.33 -4.59
CA TYR A 84 14.63 8.82 -5.82
C TYR A 84 13.60 8.19 -6.76
N TYR A 85 12.53 7.61 -6.22
CA TYR A 85 11.46 7.04 -7.02
C TYR A 85 10.62 8.08 -7.76
N HIS A 86 10.55 9.35 -7.31
CA HIS A 86 9.98 10.44 -8.11
C HIS A 86 10.83 10.67 -9.37
N SER A 87 12.15 10.72 -9.21
CA SER A 87 13.07 10.88 -10.35
C SER A 87 12.93 9.73 -11.34
N LEU A 88 12.84 8.47 -10.88
CA LEU A 88 12.61 7.33 -11.76
C LEU A 88 11.22 7.38 -12.42
N PHE A 89 10.18 7.77 -11.68
CA PHE A 89 8.82 7.85 -12.20
C PHE A 89 8.71 8.88 -13.34
N THR A 90 9.34 10.04 -13.17
CA THR A 90 9.33 11.12 -14.15
C THR A 90 10.29 10.92 -15.31
N HIS A 91 11.50 10.40 -15.07
CA HIS A 91 12.54 10.37 -16.10
C HIS A 91 12.79 8.99 -16.72
N SER A 92 12.53 7.89 -16.01
CA SER A 92 12.82 6.53 -16.49
C SER A 92 11.64 5.86 -17.18
N LEU A 93 10.42 6.36 -16.95
CA LEU A 93 9.22 5.84 -17.59
C LEU A 93 8.93 6.58 -18.92
N PRO A 94 8.36 5.93 -19.94
CA PRO A 94 7.87 6.61 -21.14
C PRO A 94 6.66 7.50 -20.83
N PRO A 95 6.47 8.62 -21.57
CA PRO A 95 5.30 9.49 -21.41
C PRO A 95 3.97 8.73 -21.50
N ALA A 96 3.82 7.81 -22.46
CA ALA A 96 2.61 7.02 -22.65
C ALA A 96 2.22 6.19 -21.41
N LEU A 97 3.21 5.73 -20.62
CA LEU A 97 2.94 4.97 -19.39
C LEU A 97 2.46 5.88 -18.26
N ARG A 98 3.00 7.11 -18.19
CA ARG A 98 2.51 8.13 -17.26
C ARG A 98 1.11 8.60 -17.63
N GLU A 99 0.83 8.79 -18.91
CA GLU A 99 -0.49 9.13 -19.43
C GLU A 99 -1.54 8.03 -19.15
N LEU A 100 -1.14 6.76 -19.19
CA LEU A 100 -2.03 5.63 -18.88
C LEU A 100 -2.55 5.67 -17.42
N VAL A 101 -1.72 6.15 -16.50
CA VAL A 101 -2.04 6.23 -15.07
C VAL A 101 -2.52 7.61 -14.64
N ASP A 102 -2.40 8.61 -15.53
CA ASP A 102 -2.78 9.99 -15.26
C ASP A 102 -4.25 10.11 -14.85
N GLY A 103 -4.52 10.84 -13.77
CA GLY A 103 -5.86 11.00 -13.20
C GLY A 103 -6.42 9.73 -12.55
N ARG A 104 -5.64 8.64 -12.44
CA ARG A 104 -6.04 7.37 -11.82
C ARG A 104 -5.12 7.03 -10.65
N ALA A 105 -5.34 7.66 -9.50
CA ALA A 105 -4.50 7.50 -8.30
C ALA A 105 -4.15 6.04 -7.96
N ALA A 106 -5.14 5.13 -8.02
CA ALA A 106 -4.91 3.70 -7.79
C ALA A 106 -3.92 3.05 -8.78
N CYS A 107 -3.84 3.56 -10.01
CA CYS A 107 -2.91 3.08 -11.03
C CYS A 107 -1.53 3.72 -10.91
N GLU A 108 -1.45 4.97 -10.45
CA GLU A 108 -0.17 5.60 -10.11
C GLU A 108 0.50 4.84 -8.96
N ASP A 109 -0.27 4.40 -7.95
CA ASP A 109 0.21 3.53 -6.87
C ASP A 109 0.78 2.21 -7.41
N VAL A 110 0.04 1.55 -8.31
CA VAL A 110 0.48 0.28 -8.92
C VAL A 110 1.77 0.48 -9.71
N LEU A 111 1.85 1.55 -10.51
CA LEU A 111 3.05 1.88 -11.28
C LEU A 111 4.24 2.18 -10.37
N MET A 112 4.03 2.91 -9.28
CA MET A 112 5.09 3.17 -8.30
C MET A 112 5.61 1.86 -7.67
N ASN A 113 4.71 0.95 -7.28
CA ASN A 113 5.11 -0.35 -6.72
C ASN A 113 5.87 -1.20 -7.75
N LEU A 114 5.41 -1.22 -9.01
CA LEU A 114 6.09 -1.92 -10.10
C LEU A 114 7.50 -1.36 -10.33
N LEU A 115 7.63 -0.05 -10.36
CA LEU A 115 8.90 0.65 -10.56
C LEU A 115 9.89 0.34 -9.44
N VAL A 116 9.46 0.45 -8.18
CA VAL A 116 10.30 0.14 -7.01
C VAL A 116 10.71 -1.32 -7.03
N ALA A 117 9.77 -2.25 -7.23
CA ALA A 117 10.07 -3.68 -7.27
C ALA A 117 10.97 -4.06 -8.47
N ALA A 118 10.79 -3.40 -9.63
CA ALA A 118 11.66 -3.60 -10.78
C ALA A 118 13.10 -3.14 -10.50
N ALA A 119 13.28 -2.03 -9.79
CA ALA A 119 14.58 -1.47 -9.44
C ALA A 119 15.30 -2.25 -8.33
N THR A 120 14.58 -2.67 -7.28
CA THR A 120 15.20 -3.26 -6.08
C THR A 120 15.10 -4.77 -6.01
N LYS A 121 14.15 -5.38 -6.74
CA LYS A 121 13.77 -6.80 -6.60
C LYS A 121 13.28 -7.17 -5.20
N LEU A 122 12.89 -6.18 -4.40
CA LEU A 122 12.40 -6.38 -3.03
C LEU A 122 10.90 -6.09 -2.95
N PRO A 123 10.15 -6.82 -2.10
CA PRO A 123 8.75 -6.54 -1.87
C PRO A 123 8.57 -5.32 -0.94
N PRO A 124 7.39 -4.68 -0.87
CA PRO A 124 7.15 -3.63 0.10
C PRO A 124 7.06 -4.18 1.55
N ILE A 125 7.00 -3.26 2.53
CA ILE A 125 6.81 -3.55 3.95
C ILE A 125 5.46 -3.01 4.39
N LYS A 126 4.67 -3.85 5.04
CA LYS A 126 3.40 -3.45 5.65
C LYS A 126 3.61 -3.06 7.10
N VAL A 127 3.08 -1.91 7.50
CA VAL A 127 2.98 -1.49 8.90
C VAL A 127 1.52 -1.46 9.36
N THR A 128 1.28 -1.62 10.65
CA THR A 128 -0.07 -1.49 11.20
C THR A 128 -0.50 -0.07 11.42
N GLN A 129 -1.73 0.19 11.00
CA GLN A 129 -2.52 1.26 11.59
C GLN A 129 -3.20 0.69 12.84
N ARG A 130 -3.13 1.41 13.97
CA ARG A 130 -3.97 1.13 15.12
C ARG A 130 -5.41 1.34 14.67
N ARG A 131 -6.15 0.24 14.59
CA ARG A 131 -7.60 0.34 14.68
C ARG A 131 -7.89 0.92 16.05
N GLU A 132 -8.47 2.11 16.09
CA GLU A 132 -9.31 2.49 17.22
C GLU A 132 -10.35 1.37 17.31
N LEU A 133 -10.11 0.43 18.22
CA LEU A 133 -11.10 -0.56 18.58
C LEU A 133 -12.20 0.25 19.25
N GLY A 134 -13.15 0.72 18.43
CA GLY A 134 -14.29 1.47 18.91
C GLY A 134 -14.87 0.71 20.10
N GLU A 135 -15.12 1.43 21.19
CA GLU A 135 -15.85 0.88 22.30
C GLU A 135 -17.10 0.16 21.78
N PRO A 136 -17.47 -1.01 22.34
CA PRO A 136 -18.65 -1.74 21.91
C PRO A 136 -19.90 -0.91 22.22
N GLY A 137 -20.29 -0.05 21.28
CA GLY A 137 -21.38 0.92 21.43
C GLY A 137 -21.42 2.02 20.38
N GLY A 138 -20.31 2.28 19.66
CA GLY A 138 -20.29 3.24 18.56
C GLY A 138 -20.64 2.60 17.22
N GLN A 139 -21.92 2.64 16.82
CA GLN A 139 -22.35 2.30 15.47
C GLN A 139 -21.80 3.35 14.48
N GLN A 140 -20.56 3.16 14.03
CA GLN A 140 -20.05 3.85 12.86
C GLN A 140 -20.37 3.02 11.63
N VAL A 141 -21.24 3.61 10.81
CA VAL A 141 -21.62 3.20 9.48
C VAL A 141 -20.36 3.10 8.64
N GLY A 142 -19.76 1.91 8.63
CA GLY A 142 -18.82 1.55 7.58
C GLY A 142 -19.56 1.66 6.26
N ALA A 143 -19.01 2.42 5.32
CA ALA A 143 -19.37 2.35 3.92
C ALA A 143 -18.93 0.98 3.36
N GLY A 144 -19.55 -0.08 3.88
CA GLY A 144 -19.62 -1.41 3.31
C GLY A 144 -20.87 -1.47 2.45
N GLY A 145 -20.83 -0.82 1.29
CA GLY A 145 -21.83 -1.01 0.25
C GLY A 145 -21.66 -2.39 -0.36
N GLY A 146 -22.34 -3.38 0.21
CA GLY A 146 -22.58 -4.66 -0.44
C GLY A 146 -23.36 -4.44 -1.73
N GLY A 147 -22.75 -4.84 -2.84
CA GLY A 147 -23.37 -4.87 -4.15
C GLY A 147 -22.73 -5.97 -4.98
N THR A 148 -23.06 -7.23 -4.69
CA THR A 148 -22.84 -8.36 -5.59
C THR A 148 -23.74 -8.17 -6.81
N ARG A 149 -23.23 -7.46 -7.82
CA ARG A 149 -23.80 -7.45 -9.16
C ARG A 149 -23.08 -8.51 -9.99
N PRO A 150 -23.77 -9.47 -10.63
CA PRO A 150 -23.11 -10.50 -11.42
C PRO A 150 -22.34 -9.84 -12.56
N PRO A 151 -21.18 -10.40 -12.98
CA PRO A 151 -20.44 -9.84 -14.10
C PRO A 151 -21.27 -10.01 -15.37
N ALA A 152 -21.72 -8.88 -15.92
CA ALA A 152 -22.27 -8.85 -17.26
C ALA A 152 -21.22 -9.38 -18.23
N ALA A 153 -21.59 -10.40 -19.00
CA ALA A 153 -20.83 -10.87 -20.13
C ALA A 153 -20.75 -9.74 -21.17
N GLY A 154 -19.56 -9.18 -21.39
CA GLY A 154 -19.35 -8.15 -22.40
C GLY A 154 -18.31 -7.10 -22.03
N GLY A 155 -17.06 -7.35 -22.45
CA GLY A 155 -16.05 -6.37 -22.85
C GLY A 155 -15.95 -5.02 -22.14
N SER A 156 -15.37 -4.96 -20.94
CA SER A 156 -14.43 -3.92 -20.49
C SER A 156 -13.82 -4.31 -19.13
N PRO A 157 -12.51 -4.13 -18.89
CA PRO A 157 -11.93 -4.28 -17.55
C PRO A 157 -12.58 -3.28 -16.58
N PRO A 158 -12.73 -3.59 -15.29
CA PRO A 158 -13.14 -2.59 -14.32
C PRO A 158 -12.15 -1.41 -14.32
N PRO A 159 -12.58 -0.18 -13.98
CA PRO A 159 -11.81 1.06 -14.12
C PRO A 159 -10.51 1.13 -13.29
N HIS A 160 -10.22 0.10 -12.49
CA HIS A 160 -9.02 -0.02 -11.64
C HIS A 160 -7.99 -1.03 -12.16
N ASP A 161 -8.15 -1.58 -13.37
CA ASP A 161 -7.36 -2.72 -13.84
C ASP A 161 -6.26 -2.34 -14.83
N CYS A 162 -5.27 -1.59 -14.32
CA CYS A 162 -4.07 -1.15 -15.04
C CYS A 162 -2.85 -2.05 -14.83
N LEU A 163 -2.91 -3.04 -13.94
CA LEU A 163 -1.76 -3.89 -13.65
C LEU A 163 -1.30 -4.68 -14.89
N ASP A 164 -2.24 -5.21 -15.66
CA ASP A 164 -1.96 -5.99 -16.87
C ASP A 164 -1.22 -5.19 -17.96
N PRO A 165 -1.71 -4.03 -18.44
CA PRO A 165 -0.97 -3.24 -19.43
C PRO A 165 0.39 -2.76 -18.90
N LEU A 166 0.48 -2.41 -17.61
CA LEU A 166 1.76 -2.02 -16.99
C LEU A 166 2.75 -3.19 -16.98
N ALA A 167 2.33 -4.38 -16.55
CA ALA A 167 3.18 -5.58 -16.55
C ALA A 167 3.65 -5.96 -17.97
N ARG A 168 2.79 -5.81 -18.98
CA ARG A 168 3.20 -6.00 -20.39
C ARG A 168 4.32 -5.06 -20.81
N TRP A 169 4.25 -3.78 -20.39
CA TRP A 169 5.32 -2.82 -20.69
C TRP A 169 6.66 -3.22 -20.05
N PHE A 170 6.63 -3.68 -18.80
CA PHE A 170 7.84 -4.20 -18.13
C PHE A 170 8.37 -5.51 -18.76
N GLY A 171 7.55 -6.24 -19.53
CA GLY A 171 7.91 -7.51 -20.17
C GLY A 171 7.88 -8.73 -19.24
N TYR A 172 7.64 -8.53 -17.94
CA TYR A 172 7.48 -9.57 -16.92
C TYR A 172 6.64 -9.00 -15.76
N MET A 173 6.40 -9.80 -14.71
CA MET A 173 5.78 -9.31 -13.47
C MET A 173 6.86 -8.94 -12.44
N PRO A 174 7.16 -7.65 -12.18
CA PRO A 174 8.17 -7.22 -11.23
C PRO A 174 7.77 -7.38 -9.76
N LEU A 175 6.47 -7.40 -9.45
CA LEU A 175 5.99 -7.39 -8.07
C LEU A 175 6.39 -8.66 -7.33
N VAL A 176 7.08 -8.50 -6.20
CA VAL A 176 7.46 -9.60 -5.30
C VAL A 176 6.44 -9.69 -4.17
N SER A 177 5.99 -10.90 -3.87
CA SER A 177 5.09 -11.14 -2.73
C SER A 177 5.85 -11.17 -1.40
N SER A 178 5.23 -10.67 -0.35
CA SER A 178 5.73 -10.67 1.03
C SER A 178 4.59 -10.94 2.01
N GLN A 179 4.98 -11.42 3.20
CA GLN A 179 4.11 -11.54 4.37
C GLN A 179 4.65 -10.71 5.55
N LEU A 180 5.72 -9.94 5.33
CA LEU A 180 6.38 -9.15 6.37
C LEU A 180 5.48 -8.00 6.83
N ARG A 181 5.06 -8.07 8.09
CA ARG A 181 4.35 -7.00 8.76
C ARG A 181 5.13 -6.60 10.00
N LEU A 182 5.33 -5.30 10.17
CA LEU A 182 6.00 -4.73 11.34
C LEU A 182 4.98 -3.91 12.13
N ASP A 183 4.94 -4.17 13.43
CA ASP A 183 4.03 -3.52 14.37
C ASP A 183 4.88 -2.78 15.42
N PRO A 184 4.45 -1.60 15.90
CA PRO A 184 5.18 -0.89 16.94
C PRO A 184 5.23 -1.74 18.21
N VAL A 185 6.40 -1.84 18.83
CA VAL A 185 6.61 -2.60 20.06
C VAL A 185 5.81 -1.96 21.19
N LEU A 186 4.61 -2.48 21.45
CA LEU A 186 3.75 -2.30 22.65
C LEU A 186 3.80 -0.92 23.36
N PHE A 187 4.07 0.17 22.64
CA PHE A 187 4.23 1.47 23.26
C PHE A 187 2.83 1.98 23.65
N LYS A 188 2.61 2.09 24.96
CA LYS A 188 1.28 2.28 25.60
C LYS A 188 0.32 1.10 25.45
N ASP A 189 0.80 -0.09 25.14
CA ASP A 189 -0.08 -1.24 25.22
C ASP A 189 -0.43 -1.48 26.70
N GLN A 190 -1.71 -1.68 26.99
CA GLN A 190 -2.22 -1.84 28.35
C GLN A 190 -1.84 -3.21 28.93
N VAL A 191 -0.79 -3.86 28.44
CA VAL A 191 -0.37 -5.19 28.89
C VAL A 191 -0.20 -5.24 30.40
N SER A 192 0.34 -4.18 31.03
CA SER A 192 0.43 -4.08 32.50
C SER A 192 -0.94 -3.97 33.19
N VAL A 193 -1.93 -3.32 32.57
CA VAL A 193 -3.31 -3.19 33.09
C VAL A 193 -4.12 -4.47 32.81
N LEU A 194 -3.98 -5.07 31.64
CA LEU A 194 -4.61 -6.32 31.23
C LEU A 194 -4.06 -7.50 32.05
N ARG A 195 -2.76 -7.51 32.36
CA ARG A 195 -2.16 -8.45 33.32
C ARG A 195 -2.79 -8.35 34.69
N LYS A 196 -3.01 -7.13 35.20
CA LYS A 196 -3.74 -6.91 36.46
C LYS A 196 -5.20 -7.36 36.38
N LYS A 197 -5.86 -7.21 35.23
CA LYS A 197 -7.27 -7.58 35.01
C LYS A 197 -7.46 -9.10 34.85
N TYR A 198 -6.48 -9.81 34.29
CA TYR A 198 -6.56 -11.24 34.01
C TYR A 198 -5.36 -12.04 34.57
N PRO A 199 -5.13 -12.02 35.89
CA PRO A 199 -3.99 -12.70 36.51
C PRO A 199 -4.03 -14.23 36.39
N ARG A 200 -5.17 -14.81 35.97
CA ARG A 200 -5.33 -16.26 35.79
C ARG A 200 -4.81 -16.79 34.45
N LEU A 201 -4.57 -15.92 33.46
CA LEU A 201 -4.03 -16.33 32.15
C LEU A 201 -2.52 -16.65 32.19
N GLU A 202 -1.82 -16.23 33.25
CA GLU A 202 -0.38 -16.45 33.43
C GLU A 202 -0.05 -17.67 34.29
N LYS A 203 -1.06 -18.40 34.79
CA LYS A 203 -0.83 -19.65 35.52
C LYS A 203 -0.71 -20.80 34.50
N PRO A 204 0.35 -21.62 34.58
CA PRO A 204 0.56 -22.76 33.69
C PRO A 204 -0.51 -23.84 33.86
#